data_AF-A0A2N7NMY2-F1
#
_entry.id   AF-A0A2N7NMY2-F1
#
_cell.length_a   1.000
_cell.length_b   1.000
_cell.length_c   1.000
_cell.angle_alpha   90.00
_cell.angle_beta   90.00
_cell.angle_gamma   90.00
#
_symmetry.space_group_name_H-M   'P 1'
#
loop_
_entity.id
_entity.type
_entity.pdbx_description
1 polymer ?
#
loop_
_entity_poly.entity_id
_entity_poly.type
_entity_poly.pdbx_seq_one_letter_code
_entity_poly.pdbx_strand_id
1 'polypeptide(L)'
;MNISRIILIGCAVFAVISGIGLRAEHSETAKENEPVNVLDISEPHVVSDAERRAKTLLAKAVVHVQKEGDESVQDFMSDAEYIDGELYVFALGIDGQFLASGGSSMVLVGDSVLDTQDVYGNPFFREMITKAVHNGFGEVKYHWTNPTDRMGEPKTTFFERVGDVIVAVGYYPERSSAAEAKNLLARAMTAIVESEQESLTEFNDAEGSFVEGDLYVFVMDMSSGKLLAHGVSPELVGRSHNEILSPDDKPILTEMLNLAKENGRGVYTYRWLNPLSSKVETKHTYYRVIDNKLVGVGYYTKSNNT
;
A
#
# COMPACT_ATOMS: atom_id res chain seq x y z
N MET A 1 -56.68 -58.15 -0.37
CA MET A 1 -57.27 -56.82 -0.66
C MET A 1 -56.34 -55.80 -0.04
N ASN A 2 -55.63 -55.03 -0.88
CA ASN A 2 -54.81 -53.81 -0.70
C ASN A 2 -53.99 -53.56 0.59
N ILE A 3 -52.81 -52.94 0.64
CA ILE A 3 -51.67 -52.52 -0.22
C ILE A 3 -50.68 -51.87 0.80
N SER A 4 -49.38 -51.77 0.47
CA SER A 4 -48.37 -50.81 1.00
C SER A 4 -47.63 -51.16 2.30
N ARG A 5 -46.31 -51.40 2.24
CA ARG A 5 -45.14 -50.46 2.35
C ARG A 5 -44.77 -50.23 3.84
N ILE A 6 -43.52 -50.14 4.33
CA ILE A 6 -42.12 -50.22 3.87
C ILE A 6 -41.27 -50.05 5.17
N ILE A 7 -40.12 -50.73 5.27
CA ILE A 7 -38.86 -50.38 5.99
C ILE A 7 -38.91 -50.05 7.51
N LEU A 8 -38.09 -50.77 8.33
CA LEU A 8 -36.92 -50.22 9.05
C LEU A 8 -36.21 -51.25 9.99
N ILE A 9 -34.92 -51.46 9.68
CA ILE A 9 -33.71 -51.49 10.52
C ILE A 9 -33.78 -52.13 11.92
N GLY A 10 -32.90 -53.12 12.16
CA GLY A 10 -32.57 -53.59 13.50
C GLY A 10 -31.28 -54.42 13.59
N CYS A 11 -30.25 -53.80 14.17
CA CYS A 11 -29.19 -54.39 15.00
C CYS A 11 -28.21 -55.42 14.39
N ALA A 12 -26.99 -54.94 14.07
CA ALA A 12 -25.78 -55.75 14.15
C ALA A 12 -24.83 -55.13 15.18
N VAL A 13 -24.65 -55.88 16.28
CA VAL A 13 -23.66 -55.70 17.34
C VAL A 13 -22.27 -55.95 16.77
N PHE A 14 -21.29 -55.09 17.08
CA PHE A 14 -19.88 -55.52 17.09
C PHE A 14 -19.09 -54.86 18.21
N ALA A 15 -18.19 -55.68 18.73
CA ALA A 15 -17.57 -55.60 20.02
C ALA A 15 -16.46 -54.54 20.13
N VAL A 16 -16.34 -54.04 21.36
CA VAL A 16 -15.18 -53.34 21.91
C VAL A 16 -14.00 -54.31 21.97
N ILE A 17 -12.80 -53.87 21.56
CA ILE A 17 -11.50 -54.18 22.21
C ILE A 17 -10.44 -53.15 21.74
N SER A 18 -9.95 -52.40 22.74
CA SER A 18 -8.67 -51.69 22.91
C SER A 18 -7.81 -51.28 21.72
N GLY A 19 -7.61 -49.96 21.60
CA GLY A 19 -6.40 -49.34 21.08
C GLY A 19 -6.14 -48.05 21.85
N ILE A 20 -5.09 -48.06 22.68
CA ILE A 20 -4.62 -46.92 23.48
C ILE A 20 -4.16 -45.81 22.52
N GLY A 21 -4.96 -44.76 22.40
CA GLY A 21 -4.52 -43.48 21.85
C GLY A 21 -4.10 -42.57 23.01
N LEU A 22 -2.80 -42.56 23.31
CA LEU A 22 -2.19 -41.53 24.14
C LEU A 22 -2.35 -40.19 23.38
N ARG A 23 -3.32 -39.37 23.79
CA ARG A 23 -3.44 -37.99 23.32
C ARG A 23 -2.33 -37.20 24.01
N ALA A 24 -1.22 -36.99 23.32
CA ALA A 24 -0.22 -36.03 23.75
C ALA A 24 -0.85 -34.64 23.66
N GLU A 25 -1.04 -34.01 24.82
CA GLU A 25 -1.25 -32.57 24.92
C GLU A 25 0.01 -31.89 24.38
N HIS A 26 -0.05 -31.38 23.16
CA HIS A 26 0.93 -30.41 22.71
C HIS A 26 0.48 -29.04 23.24
N SER A 27 1.08 -28.69 24.37
CA SER A 27 1.26 -27.36 24.92
C SER A 27 1.61 -26.35 23.81
N GLU A 28 0.65 -25.52 23.42
CA GLU A 28 0.90 -24.21 22.79
C GLU A 28 1.44 -23.26 23.85
N THR A 29 2.74 -23.34 24.12
CA THR A 29 3.45 -22.26 24.80
C THR A 29 3.60 -21.08 23.85
N ALA A 30 3.02 -19.96 24.28
CA ALA A 30 3.10 -18.63 23.71
C ALA A 30 4.47 -18.29 23.10
N LYS A 31 4.45 -17.87 21.83
CA LYS A 31 5.46 -16.97 21.27
C LYS A 31 5.00 -15.53 21.55
N GLU A 32 5.21 -15.06 22.77
CA GLU A 32 5.18 -13.62 23.09
C GLU A 32 6.60 -13.07 23.02
N ASN A 33 6.74 -11.89 22.40
CA ASN A 33 7.93 -11.01 22.36
C ASN A 33 8.93 -11.19 21.19
N GLU A 34 8.47 -11.05 19.94
CA GLU A 34 9.33 -10.54 18.85
C GLU A 34 8.90 -9.12 18.46
N PRO A 35 9.84 -8.16 18.32
CA PRO A 35 9.54 -6.84 17.77
C PRO A 35 9.17 -6.99 16.28
N VAL A 36 8.05 -6.39 15.87
CA VAL A 36 7.66 -6.37 14.46
C VAL A 36 8.54 -5.40 13.72
N ASN A 37 9.23 -5.91 12.70
CA ASN A 37 9.96 -5.11 11.76
C ASN A 37 8.95 -4.46 10.79
N VAL A 38 8.88 -3.12 10.80
CA VAL A 38 8.00 -2.29 9.94
C VAL A 38 8.28 -2.52 8.44
N LEU A 39 9.34 -3.25 8.08
CA LEU A 39 9.70 -3.59 6.71
C LEU A 39 8.87 -4.72 6.06
N ASP A 40 7.97 -5.39 6.79
CA ASP A 40 7.19 -6.54 6.26
C ASP A 40 5.67 -6.28 6.16
N ILE A 41 5.28 -5.01 6.03
CA ILE A 41 3.86 -4.63 5.94
C ILE A 41 3.48 -4.52 4.45
N SER A 42 2.58 -5.41 4.01
CA SER A 42 1.88 -5.25 2.73
C SER A 42 0.61 -4.43 2.97
N GLU A 43 0.66 -3.15 2.58
CA GLU A 43 -0.37 -2.14 2.87
C GLU A 43 -1.38 -1.97 1.72
N PRO A 44 -2.65 -1.60 2.01
CA PRO A 44 -3.62 -1.12 1.01
C PRO A 44 -3.26 0.28 0.50
N HIS A 45 -3.34 0.47 -0.82
CA HIS A 45 -2.95 1.70 -1.52
C HIS A 45 -4.11 2.71 -1.60
N VAL A 46 -3.95 3.89 -1.01
CA VAL A 46 -4.90 5.01 -1.16
C VAL A 46 -4.66 5.79 -2.44
N VAL A 47 -5.74 6.03 -3.19
CA VAL A 47 -5.72 6.55 -4.56
C VAL A 47 -5.50 8.06 -4.65
N SER A 48 -4.32 8.50 -5.09
CA SER A 48 -4.00 9.94 -5.33
C SER A 48 -4.64 10.51 -6.61
N ASP A 49 -4.63 11.84 -6.80
CA ASP A 49 -5.11 12.47 -8.04
C ASP A 49 -4.28 12.06 -9.27
N ALA A 50 -2.96 12.02 -9.12
CA ALA A 50 -2.04 11.52 -10.16
C ALA A 50 -2.34 10.04 -10.49
N GLU A 51 -2.64 9.24 -9.47
CA GLU A 51 -3.06 7.86 -9.65
C GLU A 51 -4.39 7.73 -10.39
N ARG A 52 -5.37 8.56 -10.05
CA ARG A 52 -6.69 8.58 -10.72
C ARG A 52 -6.57 8.99 -12.18
N ARG A 53 -5.75 10.02 -12.48
CA ARG A 53 -5.44 10.44 -13.85
C ARG A 53 -4.73 9.33 -14.61
N ALA A 54 -3.76 8.64 -13.99
CA ALA A 54 -3.06 7.52 -14.60
C ALA A 54 -4.01 6.35 -14.94
N LYS A 55 -4.91 5.97 -14.02
CA LYS A 55 -5.93 4.93 -14.26
C LYS A 55 -6.90 5.34 -15.38
N THR A 56 -7.28 6.62 -15.44
CA THR A 56 -8.17 7.14 -16.50
C THR A 56 -7.49 7.11 -17.87
N LEU A 57 -6.24 7.55 -17.95
CA LEU A 57 -5.45 7.54 -19.17
C LEU A 57 -5.17 6.11 -19.64
N LEU A 58 -4.88 5.18 -18.72
CA LEU A 58 -4.71 3.77 -19.01
C LEU A 58 -5.99 3.17 -19.61
N ALA A 59 -7.15 3.37 -18.95
CA ALA A 59 -8.42 2.84 -19.44
C ALA A 59 -8.75 3.35 -20.86
N LYS A 60 -8.48 4.63 -21.14
CA LYS A 60 -8.62 5.20 -22.47
C LYS A 60 -7.72 4.49 -23.50
N ALA A 61 -6.45 4.31 -23.19
CA ALA A 61 -5.48 3.66 -24.07
C ALA A 61 -5.78 2.18 -24.31
N VAL A 62 -6.22 1.45 -23.28
CA VAL A 62 -6.67 0.05 -23.39
C VAL A 62 -7.85 -0.06 -24.35
N VAL A 63 -8.85 0.81 -24.22
CA VAL A 63 -10.02 0.83 -25.12
C VAL A 63 -9.62 1.11 -26.57
N HIS A 64 -8.61 1.94 -26.79
CA HIS A 64 -8.06 2.18 -28.13
C HIS A 64 -7.49 0.91 -28.74
N VAL A 65 -6.56 0.24 -28.03
CA VAL A 65 -5.93 -0.99 -28.51
C VAL A 65 -6.95 -2.12 -28.71
N GLN A 66 -7.97 -2.22 -27.85
CA GLN A 66 -9.05 -3.19 -28.02
C GLN A 66 -9.87 -2.98 -29.30
N LYS A 67 -10.01 -1.74 -29.78
CA LYS A 67 -10.81 -1.41 -30.96
C LYS A 67 -10.01 -1.48 -32.24
N GLU A 68 -8.81 -0.91 -32.22
CA GLU A 68 -7.97 -0.70 -33.41
C GLU A 68 -6.89 -1.77 -33.58
N GLY A 69 -6.66 -2.61 -32.56
CA GLY A 69 -5.71 -3.72 -32.58
C GLY A 69 -4.30 -3.36 -32.12
N ASP A 70 -3.45 -4.37 -31.99
CA ASP A 70 -2.13 -4.27 -31.36
C ASP A 70 -1.20 -3.23 -32.02
N GLU A 71 -1.28 -3.02 -33.34
CA GLU A 71 -0.45 -2.02 -34.05
C GLU A 71 -0.77 -0.57 -33.64
N SER A 72 -1.97 -0.31 -33.11
CA SER A 72 -2.40 1.03 -32.70
C SER A 72 -1.60 1.62 -31.54
N VAL A 73 -0.76 0.82 -30.86
CA VAL A 73 0.15 1.32 -29.81
C VAL A 73 1.13 2.36 -30.34
N GLN A 74 1.41 2.38 -31.64
CA GLN A 74 2.25 3.40 -32.26
C GLN A 74 1.66 4.81 -32.13
N ASP A 75 0.33 4.93 -32.01
CA ASP A 75 -0.35 6.20 -31.82
C ASP A 75 0.06 6.89 -30.52
N PHE A 76 0.42 6.10 -29.49
CA PHE A 76 0.89 6.62 -28.19
C PHE A 76 2.15 7.48 -28.30
N MET A 77 2.91 7.36 -29.39
CA MET A 77 4.14 8.14 -29.60
C MET A 77 3.88 9.51 -30.26
N SER A 78 2.72 9.70 -30.89
CA SER A 78 2.46 10.86 -31.74
C SER A 78 1.18 11.61 -31.41
N ASP A 79 0.18 10.95 -30.83
CA ASP A 79 -1.06 11.59 -30.44
C ASP A 79 -0.98 12.14 -29.02
N ALA A 80 -1.19 13.45 -28.90
CA ALA A 80 -1.21 14.16 -27.62
C ALA A 80 -2.33 13.67 -26.70
N GLU A 81 -3.34 12.98 -27.23
CA GLU A 81 -4.45 12.45 -26.45
C GLU A 81 -4.04 11.31 -25.47
N TYR A 82 -2.84 10.73 -25.66
CA TYR A 82 -2.23 9.72 -24.79
C TYR A 82 -1.15 10.28 -23.86
N ILE A 83 -1.13 11.60 -23.73
CA ILE A 83 -0.27 12.36 -22.82
C ILE A 83 -1.19 13.26 -21.98
N ASP A 84 -1.13 13.13 -20.66
CA ASP A 84 -1.83 13.99 -19.71
C ASP A 84 -0.82 14.64 -18.77
N GLY A 85 -0.35 15.84 -19.14
CA GLY A 85 0.70 16.55 -18.40
C GLY A 85 2.00 15.74 -18.34
N GLU A 86 2.34 15.28 -17.15
CA GLU A 86 3.49 14.43 -16.83
C GLU A 86 3.25 12.93 -17.09
N LEU A 87 1.99 12.53 -17.25
CA LEU A 87 1.59 11.15 -17.51
C LEU A 87 1.64 10.86 -19.00
N TYR A 88 2.13 9.68 -19.35
CA TYR A 88 2.18 9.22 -20.73
C TYR A 88 1.96 7.71 -20.79
N VAL A 89 1.35 7.28 -21.89
CA VAL A 89 1.15 5.86 -22.19
C VAL A 89 2.42 5.28 -22.79
N PHE A 90 2.75 4.04 -22.40
CA PHE A 90 3.73 3.21 -23.09
C PHE A 90 3.23 1.78 -23.23
N ALA A 91 3.81 1.03 -24.16
CA ALA A 91 3.39 -0.32 -24.50
C ALA A 91 4.57 -1.30 -24.61
N LEU A 92 4.35 -2.53 -24.18
CA LEU A 92 5.30 -3.65 -24.26
C LEU A 92 4.65 -4.84 -24.97
N GLY A 93 5.44 -5.64 -25.68
CA GLY A 93 5.05 -7.00 -26.03
C GLY A 93 5.19 -7.93 -24.83
N ILE A 94 4.39 -8.99 -24.78
CA ILE A 94 4.54 -10.06 -23.77
C ILE A 94 5.87 -10.82 -23.88
N ASP A 95 6.59 -10.67 -24.99
CA ASP A 95 7.95 -11.16 -25.21
C ASP A 95 9.02 -10.22 -24.64
N GLY A 96 8.62 -9.06 -24.12
CA GLY A 96 9.51 -8.06 -23.54
C GLY A 96 10.12 -7.09 -24.54
N GLN A 97 9.60 -7.02 -25.78
CA GLN A 97 9.92 -5.91 -26.67
C GLN A 97 9.22 -4.62 -26.20
N PHE A 98 9.92 -3.50 -26.18
CA PHE A 98 9.32 -2.20 -25.90
C PHE A 98 8.74 -1.60 -27.18
N LEU A 99 7.42 -1.43 -27.26
CA LEU A 99 6.71 -1.18 -28.53
C LEU A 99 6.49 0.30 -28.81
N ALA A 100 6.15 1.08 -27.79
CA ALA A 100 5.81 2.51 -27.93
C ALA A 100 5.92 3.25 -26.60
N SER A 101 6.17 4.56 -26.64
CA SER A 101 6.02 5.47 -25.49
C SER A 101 5.84 6.91 -25.94
N GLY A 102 4.92 7.62 -25.31
CA GLY A 102 4.71 9.06 -25.47
C GLY A 102 5.63 9.94 -24.62
N GLY A 103 6.54 9.36 -23.83
CA GLY A 103 7.34 10.12 -22.85
C GLY A 103 8.81 9.72 -22.81
N SER A 104 9.44 9.94 -21.65
CA SER A 104 10.91 9.76 -21.49
C SER A 104 11.40 8.33 -21.79
N SER A 105 10.53 7.32 -21.72
CA SER A 105 10.87 5.93 -22.07
C SER A 105 10.88 5.67 -23.58
N MET A 106 10.60 6.66 -24.44
CA MET A 106 10.69 6.50 -25.91
C MET A 106 12.06 5.99 -26.38
N VAL A 107 13.11 6.24 -25.61
CA VAL A 107 14.47 5.79 -25.90
C VAL A 107 14.63 4.27 -25.87
N LEU A 108 13.68 3.55 -25.28
CA LEU A 108 13.68 2.09 -25.20
C LEU A 108 12.94 1.42 -26.37
N VAL A 109 12.22 2.18 -27.21
CA VAL A 109 11.40 1.61 -28.29
C VAL A 109 12.26 0.78 -29.25
N GLY A 110 11.87 -0.49 -29.43
CA GLY A 110 12.58 -1.48 -30.23
C GLY A 110 13.53 -2.39 -29.42
N ASP A 111 13.90 -2.00 -28.20
CA ASP A 111 14.78 -2.78 -27.35
C ASP A 111 14.03 -3.89 -26.61
N SER A 112 14.77 -4.92 -26.19
CA SER A 112 14.29 -5.87 -25.19
C SER A 112 14.53 -5.33 -23.79
N VAL A 113 13.49 -5.29 -22.96
CA VAL A 113 13.55 -4.78 -21.58
C VAL A 113 13.55 -5.88 -20.51
N LEU A 114 13.69 -7.14 -20.91
CA LEU A 114 13.65 -8.27 -19.98
C LEU A 114 14.75 -8.21 -18.92
N ASP A 115 15.93 -7.68 -19.26
CA ASP A 115 17.08 -7.57 -18.36
C ASP A 115 17.24 -6.17 -17.76
N THR A 116 16.30 -5.26 -18.06
CA THR A 116 16.32 -3.90 -17.50
C THR A 116 15.97 -3.94 -16.01
N GLN A 117 16.79 -3.28 -15.21
CA GLN A 117 16.61 -3.11 -13.77
C GLN A 117 16.64 -1.62 -13.42
N ASP A 118 15.95 -1.25 -12.34
CA ASP A 118 16.14 0.09 -11.76
C ASP A 118 17.48 0.20 -11.02
N VAL A 119 17.76 1.38 -10.45
CA VAL A 119 19.01 1.67 -9.74
C VAL A 119 19.28 0.80 -8.52
N TYR A 120 18.26 0.09 -8.02
CA TYR A 120 18.34 -0.81 -6.87
C TYR A 120 18.32 -2.29 -7.28
N GLY A 121 18.35 -2.58 -8.58
CA GLY A 121 18.37 -3.94 -9.12
C GLY A 121 16.98 -4.57 -9.27
N ASN A 122 15.89 -3.80 -9.14
CA ASN A 122 14.53 -4.33 -9.31
C ASN A 122 14.22 -4.57 -10.80
N PRO A 123 13.94 -5.82 -11.24
CA PRO A 123 13.64 -6.15 -12.64
C PRO A 123 12.15 -5.89 -12.97
N PHE A 124 11.70 -4.65 -12.80
CA PHE A 124 10.27 -4.28 -12.81
C PHE A 124 9.55 -4.56 -14.15
N PHE A 125 10.23 -4.52 -15.30
CA PHE A 125 9.62 -4.90 -16.58
C PHE A 125 9.30 -6.39 -16.64
N ARG A 126 10.22 -7.24 -16.16
CA ARG A 126 10.01 -8.68 -16.07
C ARG A 126 8.87 -9.01 -15.11
N GLU A 127 8.79 -8.30 -13.99
CA GLU A 127 7.67 -8.41 -13.05
C GLU A 127 6.34 -8.01 -13.70
N MET A 128 6.30 -6.87 -14.39
CA MET A 128 5.13 -6.38 -15.13
C MET A 128 4.64 -7.40 -16.15
N ILE A 129 5.53 -7.92 -17.00
CA ILE A 129 5.20 -8.92 -18.02
C ILE A 129 4.66 -10.20 -17.37
N THR A 130 5.33 -10.67 -16.31
CA THR A 130 4.89 -11.88 -15.58
C THR A 130 3.49 -11.72 -15.03
N LYS A 131 3.21 -10.58 -14.36
CA LYS A 131 1.89 -10.27 -13.82
C LYS A 131 0.84 -10.09 -14.93
N ALA A 132 1.18 -9.44 -16.04
CA ALA A 132 0.29 -9.24 -17.17
C ALA A 132 -0.08 -10.55 -17.86
N VAL A 133 0.89 -11.46 -18.05
CA VAL A 133 0.64 -12.78 -18.63
C VAL A 133 -0.25 -13.63 -17.72
N HIS A 134 -0.06 -13.55 -16.41
CA HIS A 134 -0.79 -14.37 -15.44
C HIS A 134 -2.17 -13.81 -15.08
N ASN A 135 -2.28 -12.51 -14.84
CA ASN A 135 -3.49 -11.85 -14.30
C ASN A 135 -4.21 -10.97 -15.31
N GLY A 136 -3.56 -10.61 -16.43
CA GLY A 136 -4.09 -9.65 -17.41
C GLY A 136 -3.91 -8.19 -17.01
N PHE A 137 -3.69 -7.86 -15.74
CA PHE A 137 -3.53 -6.48 -15.26
C PHE A 137 -2.72 -6.44 -13.97
N GLY A 138 -2.38 -5.22 -13.52
CA GLY A 138 -1.84 -5.00 -12.19
C GLY A 138 -1.08 -3.69 -12.07
N GLU A 139 -0.21 -3.66 -11.06
CA GLU A 139 0.72 -2.56 -10.81
C GLU A 139 2.14 -3.09 -10.54
N VAL A 140 3.12 -2.23 -10.83
CA VAL A 140 4.52 -2.38 -10.42
C VAL A 140 5.05 -1.05 -9.87
N LYS A 141 5.97 -1.14 -8.92
CA LYS A 141 6.63 0.01 -8.29
C LYS A 141 8.13 -0.09 -8.52
N TYR A 142 8.76 0.99 -8.98
CA TYR A 142 10.19 1.01 -9.33
C TYR A 142 10.75 2.44 -9.30
N HIS A 143 12.06 2.58 -9.49
CA HIS A 143 12.72 3.88 -9.63
C HIS A 143 13.02 4.20 -11.09
N TRP A 144 12.42 5.26 -11.62
CA TRP A 144 12.67 5.71 -12.98
C TRP A 144 13.76 6.78 -13.00
N THR A 145 14.88 6.45 -13.61
CA THR A 145 16.03 7.35 -13.75
C THR A 145 15.88 8.20 -15.01
N ASN A 146 15.70 9.51 -14.84
CA ASN A 146 15.91 10.44 -15.93
C ASN A 146 17.39 10.82 -16.02
N PRO A 147 17.92 11.22 -17.19
CA PRO A 147 19.36 11.50 -17.39
C PRO A 147 19.98 12.51 -16.40
N THR A 148 19.15 13.35 -15.77
CA THR A 148 19.54 14.39 -14.80
C THR A 148 19.45 13.97 -13.34
N ASP A 149 18.79 12.85 -13.01
CA ASP A 149 18.65 12.33 -11.65
C ASP A 149 19.43 11.02 -11.50
N ARG A 150 20.42 10.98 -10.60
CA ARG A 150 21.27 9.79 -10.37
C ARG A 150 20.62 8.75 -9.48
N MET A 151 19.58 9.11 -8.72
CA MET A 151 18.95 8.21 -7.74
C MET A 151 17.61 7.63 -8.21
N GLY A 152 17.04 8.17 -9.30
CA GLY A 152 15.76 7.76 -9.85
C GLY A 152 14.58 8.15 -8.97
N GLU A 153 13.50 8.60 -9.60
CA GLU A 153 12.27 8.99 -8.90
C GLU A 153 11.36 7.77 -8.71
N PRO A 154 10.73 7.61 -7.53
CA PRO A 154 9.77 6.53 -7.33
C PRO A 154 8.62 6.68 -8.32
N LYS A 155 8.27 5.59 -8.98
CA LYS A 155 7.21 5.53 -9.98
C LYS A 155 6.34 4.31 -9.72
N THR A 156 5.03 4.55 -9.71
CA THR A 156 4.03 3.48 -9.70
C THR A 156 3.41 3.43 -11.09
N THR A 157 3.37 2.24 -11.68
CA THR A 157 2.82 2.03 -13.02
C THR A 157 1.72 0.99 -12.98
N PHE A 158 0.54 1.38 -13.45
CA PHE A 158 -0.55 0.47 -13.76
C PHE A 158 -0.43 -0.04 -15.18
N PHE A 159 -0.86 -1.28 -15.39
CA PHE A 159 -0.86 -1.89 -16.71
C PHE A 159 -2.04 -2.83 -16.90
N GLU A 160 -2.42 -3.02 -18.16
CA GLU A 160 -3.41 -3.99 -18.60
C GLU A 160 -2.97 -4.61 -19.93
N ARG A 161 -3.19 -5.91 -20.07
CA ARG A 161 -2.86 -6.71 -21.25
C ARG A 161 -4.04 -6.75 -22.20
N VAL A 162 -3.79 -6.46 -23.47
CA VAL A 162 -4.73 -6.61 -24.59
C VAL A 162 -4.02 -7.44 -25.66
N GLY A 163 -4.49 -8.67 -25.91
CA GLY A 163 -3.84 -9.57 -26.87
C GLY A 163 -2.41 -9.90 -26.44
N ASP A 164 -1.43 -9.61 -27.29
CA ASP A 164 0.00 -9.81 -27.01
C ASP A 164 0.71 -8.53 -26.58
N VAL A 165 -0.05 -7.47 -26.31
CA VAL A 165 0.45 -6.17 -25.85
C VAL A 165 0.06 -5.90 -24.40
N ILE A 166 0.93 -5.22 -23.68
CA ILE A 166 0.72 -4.67 -22.35
C ILE A 166 0.73 -3.15 -22.48
N VAL A 167 -0.39 -2.50 -22.17
CA VAL A 167 -0.53 -1.03 -22.14
C VAL A 167 -0.31 -0.57 -20.70
N ALA A 168 0.50 0.48 -20.52
CA ALA A 168 0.91 0.92 -19.18
C ALA A 168 0.94 2.44 -19.06
N VAL A 169 0.59 2.94 -17.87
CA VAL A 169 0.69 4.35 -17.49
C VAL A 169 1.23 4.44 -16.07
N GLY A 170 2.28 5.23 -15.90
CA GLY A 170 2.90 5.45 -14.60
C GLY A 170 2.84 6.91 -14.16
N TYR A 171 2.76 7.10 -12.85
CA TYR A 171 2.78 8.40 -12.20
C TYR A 171 3.88 8.46 -11.14
N TYR A 172 4.32 9.68 -10.84
CA TYR A 172 5.25 9.95 -9.75
C TYR A 172 4.46 10.30 -8.49
N PRO A 173 4.52 9.51 -7.42
CA PRO A 173 3.78 9.80 -6.21
C PRO A 173 4.32 11.09 -5.55
N GLU A 174 3.45 12.09 -5.35
CA GLU A 174 3.80 13.32 -4.63
C GLU A 174 3.72 13.13 -3.11
N ARG A 175 4.60 13.83 -2.39
CA ARG A 175 4.54 13.91 -0.92
C ARG A 175 3.47 14.89 -0.50
N SER A 176 2.62 14.51 0.44
CA SER A 176 1.68 15.47 1.00
C SER A 176 2.41 16.55 1.80
N SER A 177 1.82 17.74 1.79
CA SER A 177 2.37 18.94 2.40
C SER A 177 2.05 19.04 3.90
N ALA A 178 2.78 19.92 4.58
CA ALA A 178 2.49 20.29 5.97
C ALA A 178 1.08 20.88 6.16
N ALA A 179 0.52 21.54 5.13
CA ALA A 179 -0.81 22.12 5.19
C ALA A 179 -1.89 21.03 5.12
N GLU A 180 -1.74 20.05 4.23
CA GLU A 180 -2.65 18.92 4.10
C GLU A 180 -2.65 18.06 5.38
N ALA A 181 -1.48 17.80 5.97
CA ALA A 181 -1.39 17.09 7.26
C ALA A 181 -2.16 17.82 8.39
N LYS A 182 -2.09 19.15 8.44
CA LYS A 182 -2.85 19.94 9.42
C LYS A 182 -4.36 19.88 9.16
N ASN A 183 -4.77 19.90 7.90
CA ASN A 183 -6.18 19.81 7.51
C ASN A 183 -6.76 18.44 7.88
N LEU A 184 -6.04 17.35 7.59
CA LEU A 184 -6.46 16.00 7.96
C LEU A 184 -6.52 15.82 9.48
N LEU A 185 -5.53 16.35 10.21
CA LEU A 185 -5.58 16.37 11.67
C LEU A 185 -6.81 17.13 12.19
N ALA A 186 -7.12 18.31 11.63
CA ALA A 186 -8.29 19.08 12.04
C ALA A 186 -9.61 18.33 11.79
N ARG A 187 -9.72 17.62 10.67
CA ARG A 187 -10.85 16.72 10.38
C ARG A 187 -10.93 15.59 11.41
N ALA A 188 -9.82 14.93 11.70
CA ALA A 188 -9.78 13.82 12.66
C ALA A 188 -10.18 14.28 14.07
N MET A 189 -9.72 15.47 14.49
CA MET A 189 -10.12 16.08 15.76
C MET A 189 -11.61 16.43 15.82
N THR A 190 -12.22 16.75 14.68
CA THR A 190 -13.67 17.03 14.62
C THR A 190 -14.44 15.72 14.75
N ALA A 191 -14.09 14.71 13.96
CA ALA A 191 -14.75 13.40 13.97
C ALA A 191 -14.69 12.74 15.36
N ILE A 192 -13.51 12.72 16.00
CA ILE A 192 -13.34 12.04 17.29
C ILE A 192 -14.16 12.69 18.43
N VAL A 193 -14.49 13.98 18.31
CA VAL A 193 -15.37 14.70 19.24
C VAL A 193 -16.83 14.35 19.01
N GLU A 194 -17.23 14.15 17.75
CA GLU A 194 -18.60 13.78 17.40
C GLU A 194 -18.90 12.35 17.84
N SER A 195 -18.00 11.41 17.55
CA SER A 195 -18.17 10.00 17.87
C SER A 195 -16.82 9.29 17.91
N GLU A 196 -16.29 9.09 19.11
CA GLU A 196 -15.00 8.41 19.31
C GLU A 196 -14.99 7.01 18.72
N GLN A 197 -16.02 6.21 19.00
CA GLN A 197 -16.06 4.80 18.61
C GLN A 197 -16.13 4.65 17.09
N GLU A 198 -16.96 5.45 16.41
CA GLU A 198 -17.05 5.43 14.95
C GLU A 198 -15.77 5.96 14.31
N SER A 199 -15.18 7.03 14.88
CA SER A 199 -13.92 7.59 14.40
C SER A 199 -12.77 6.61 14.52
N LEU A 200 -12.64 5.87 15.62
CA LEU A 200 -11.60 4.85 15.75
C LEU A 200 -11.77 3.71 14.75
N THR A 201 -13.01 3.37 14.37
CA THR A 201 -13.26 2.43 13.27
C THR A 201 -12.82 3.03 11.93
N GLU A 202 -13.18 4.27 11.63
CA GLU A 202 -12.83 4.92 10.36
C GLU A 202 -11.32 5.21 10.24
N PHE A 203 -10.65 5.58 11.33
CA PHE A 203 -9.19 5.80 11.34
C PHE A 203 -8.39 4.50 11.15
N ASN A 204 -9.01 3.34 11.36
CA ASN A 204 -8.43 2.03 11.09
C ASN A 204 -8.84 1.46 9.72
N ASP A 205 -9.71 2.16 8.98
CA ASP A 205 -10.03 1.82 7.61
C ASP A 205 -8.97 2.40 6.68
N ALA A 206 -8.09 1.53 6.17
CA ALA A 206 -7.02 1.91 5.25
C ALA A 206 -7.53 2.41 3.89
N GLU A 207 -8.78 2.11 3.54
CA GLU A 207 -9.45 2.62 2.34
C GLU A 207 -10.39 3.80 2.67
N GLY A 208 -10.46 4.19 3.94
CA GLY A 208 -11.36 5.21 4.47
C GLY A 208 -10.88 6.65 4.23
N SER A 209 -11.72 7.61 4.63
CA SER A 209 -11.49 9.04 4.34
C SER A 209 -10.36 9.67 5.17
N PHE A 210 -9.78 8.93 6.11
CA PHE A 210 -8.70 9.39 7.00
C PHE A 210 -7.31 8.90 6.62
N VAL A 211 -7.19 8.31 5.42
CA VAL A 211 -5.93 8.03 4.75
C VAL A 211 -5.99 8.73 3.39
N GLU A 212 -5.00 9.57 3.09
CA GLU A 212 -4.94 10.43 1.90
C GLU A 212 -3.50 10.51 1.37
N GLY A 213 -3.18 9.80 0.28
CA GLY A 213 -1.82 9.74 -0.25
C GLY A 213 -0.83 9.12 0.75
N ASP A 214 0.12 9.90 1.27
CA ASP A 214 1.01 9.46 2.35
C ASP A 214 0.60 9.93 3.76
N LEU A 215 -0.55 10.62 3.88
CA LEU A 215 -1.14 11.02 5.15
C LEU A 215 -2.05 9.94 5.72
N TYR A 216 -2.00 9.78 7.03
CA TYR A 216 -2.89 8.91 7.77
C TYR A 216 -3.02 9.37 9.22
N VAL A 217 -4.16 9.08 9.82
CA VAL A 217 -4.40 9.26 11.25
C VAL A 217 -3.83 8.08 12.02
N PHE A 218 -3.18 8.36 13.14
CA PHE A 218 -2.99 7.38 14.21
C PHE A 218 -3.46 7.97 15.54
N VAL A 219 -3.92 7.08 16.42
CA VAL A 219 -4.41 7.47 17.75
C VAL A 219 -3.72 6.63 18.80
N MET A 220 -3.25 7.26 19.87
CA MET A 220 -2.65 6.61 21.02
C MET A 220 -3.42 6.99 22.29
N ASP A 221 -3.73 6.01 23.13
CA ASP A 221 -4.28 6.24 24.46
C ASP A 221 -3.21 6.84 25.38
N MET A 222 -3.50 7.96 26.04
CA MET A 222 -2.52 8.71 26.83
C MET A 222 -2.14 8.03 28.15
N SER A 223 -3.02 7.16 28.66
CA SER A 223 -2.85 6.50 29.96
C SER A 223 -2.01 5.23 29.83
N SER A 224 -2.38 4.36 28.88
CA SER A 224 -1.71 3.10 28.60
C SER A 224 -0.58 3.24 27.58
N GLY A 225 -0.59 4.27 26.75
CA GLY A 225 0.31 4.43 25.63
C GLY A 225 0.08 3.40 24.52
N LYS A 226 -1.08 2.73 24.48
CA LYS A 226 -1.43 1.81 23.40
C LYS A 226 -1.93 2.56 22.17
N LEU A 227 -1.56 2.08 20.98
CA LEU A 227 -2.18 2.55 19.75
C LEU A 227 -3.63 2.04 19.65
N LEU A 228 -4.57 2.96 19.49
CA LEU A 228 -5.99 2.69 19.28
C LEU A 228 -6.34 2.68 17.79
N ALA A 229 -5.60 3.43 16.97
CA ALA A 229 -5.75 3.42 15.53
C ALA A 229 -4.43 3.70 14.81
N HIS A 230 -4.26 3.12 13.62
CA HIS A 230 -3.17 3.44 12.71
C HIS A 230 -3.57 3.14 11.26
N GLY A 231 -3.87 4.19 10.47
CA GLY A 231 -4.56 4.05 9.19
C GLY A 231 -3.85 3.24 8.10
N VAL A 232 -2.53 3.07 8.16
CA VAL A 232 -1.77 2.28 7.15
C VAL A 232 -1.10 1.03 7.71
N SER A 233 -1.10 0.83 9.04
CA SER A 233 -0.32 -0.23 9.68
C SER A 233 -1.14 -0.89 10.79
N PRO A 234 -2.18 -1.68 10.43
CA PRO A 234 -3.14 -2.25 11.38
C PRO A 234 -2.48 -3.17 12.42
N GLU A 235 -1.33 -3.77 12.12
CA GLU A 235 -0.55 -4.61 13.03
C GLU A 235 0.08 -3.85 14.19
N LEU A 236 0.13 -2.51 14.13
CA LEU A 236 0.55 -1.65 15.23
C LEU A 236 -0.58 -1.39 16.24
N VAL A 237 -1.85 -1.57 15.85
CA VAL A 237 -3.01 -1.34 16.70
C VAL A 237 -3.02 -2.33 17.87
N GLY A 238 -3.26 -1.81 19.08
CA GLY A 238 -3.24 -2.57 20.33
C GLY A 238 -1.87 -2.71 20.98
N ARG A 239 -0.77 -2.46 20.25
CA ARG A 239 0.59 -2.47 20.79
C ARG A 239 0.87 -1.23 21.61
N SER A 240 1.72 -1.38 22.62
CA SER A 240 2.17 -0.30 23.49
C SER A 240 3.32 0.49 22.86
N HIS A 241 3.39 1.78 23.17
CA HIS A 241 4.39 2.74 22.67
C HIS A 241 5.85 2.33 22.87
N ASN A 242 6.13 1.46 23.85
CA ASN A 242 7.47 0.96 24.19
C ASN A 242 7.83 -0.33 23.45
N GLU A 243 6.89 -0.95 22.73
CA GLU A 243 7.10 -2.14 21.90
C GLU A 243 7.44 -1.79 20.45
N ILE A 244 7.25 -0.52 20.06
CA ILE A 244 7.43 -0.03 18.70
C ILE A 244 8.63 0.92 18.67
N LEU A 245 9.64 0.54 17.88
CA LEU A 245 10.79 1.38 17.59
C LEU A 245 10.72 1.89 16.15
N SER A 246 11.31 3.05 15.90
CA SER A 246 11.55 3.52 14.53
C SER A 246 12.61 2.66 13.83
N PRO A 247 12.76 2.77 12.50
CA PRO A 247 13.79 2.04 11.74
C PRO A 247 15.24 2.32 12.17
N ASP A 248 15.49 3.37 12.95
CA ASP A 248 16.77 3.70 13.57
C ASP A 248 16.83 3.37 15.08
N ASP A 249 16.00 2.40 15.52
CA ASP A 249 15.91 1.86 16.88
C ASP A 249 15.56 2.89 17.99
N LYS A 250 14.85 3.97 17.65
CA LYS A 250 14.45 5.01 18.62
C LYS A 250 13.03 4.78 19.15
N PRO A 251 12.78 5.07 20.44
CA PRO A 251 11.46 4.91 21.08
C PRO A 251 10.54 6.10 20.77
N ILE A 252 10.33 6.40 19.48
CA ILE A 252 9.66 7.62 19.01
C ILE A 252 8.24 7.83 19.57
N LEU A 253 7.46 6.76 19.78
CA LEU A 253 6.11 6.86 20.36
C LEU A 253 6.16 7.17 21.85
N THR A 254 7.17 6.67 22.56
CA THR A 254 7.41 7.02 23.97
C THR A 254 7.77 8.50 24.11
N GLU A 255 8.66 9.00 23.25
CA GLU A 255 9.06 10.41 23.24
C GLU A 255 7.86 11.31 22.92
N MET A 256 7.06 10.95 21.91
CA MET A 256 5.86 11.70 21.54
C MET A 256 4.80 11.69 22.64
N LEU A 257 4.59 10.56 23.32
CA LEU A 257 3.66 10.43 24.46
C LEU A 257 4.07 11.36 25.61
N ASN A 258 5.37 11.46 25.92
CA ASN A 258 5.88 12.36 26.96
C ASN A 258 5.66 13.83 26.58
N LEU A 259 6.01 14.21 25.34
CA LEU A 259 5.77 15.57 24.84
C LEU A 259 4.28 15.94 24.87
N ALA A 260 3.40 14.98 24.56
CA ALA A 260 1.96 15.15 24.63
C ALA A 260 1.44 15.31 26.05
N LYS A 261 2.01 14.60 27.03
CA LYS A 261 1.68 14.77 28.46
C LYS A 261 2.07 16.16 28.97
N GLU A 262 3.16 16.73 28.45
CA GLU A 262 3.64 18.06 28.83
C GLU A 262 2.85 19.19 28.17
N ASN A 263 2.62 19.12 26.87
CA ASN A 263 2.16 20.26 26.07
C ASN A 263 0.78 20.08 25.44
N GLY A 264 0.23 18.85 25.42
CA GLY A 264 -1.07 18.51 24.85
C GLY A 264 -1.18 18.68 23.33
N ARG A 265 -0.19 19.27 22.66
CA ARG A 265 -0.12 19.46 21.21
C ARG A 265 1.30 19.80 20.79
N GLY A 266 1.65 19.51 19.54
CA GLY A 266 2.95 19.90 19.02
C GLY A 266 3.24 19.34 17.63
N VAL A 267 4.50 19.47 17.25
CA VAL A 267 5.09 18.77 16.10
C VAL A 267 6.28 17.98 16.60
N TYR A 268 6.43 16.74 16.15
CA TYR A 268 7.57 15.90 16.45
C TYR A 268 8.12 15.29 15.16
N THR A 269 9.45 15.33 15.02
CA THR A 269 10.14 14.93 13.78
C THR A 269 10.99 13.69 14.03
N TYR A 270 10.81 12.67 13.21
CA TYR A 270 11.47 11.38 13.36
C TYR A 270 11.59 10.65 12.02
N ARG A 271 12.24 9.48 12.03
CA ARG A 271 12.40 8.62 10.85
C ARG A 271 11.29 7.57 10.84
N TRP A 272 10.59 7.44 9.73
CA TRP A 272 9.50 6.46 9.60
C TRP A 272 9.36 5.95 8.18
N LEU A 273 8.78 4.76 8.01
CA LEU A 273 8.44 4.23 6.68
C LEU A 273 7.35 5.11 6.06
N ASN A 274 7.58 5.59 4.84
CA ASN A 274 6.57 6.27 4.04
C ASN A 274 5.74 5.22 3.28
N PRO A 275 4.41 5.16 3.49
CA PRO A 275 3.55 4.13 2.88
C PRO A 275 3.52 4.25 1.34
N LEU A 276 3.66 5.46 0.82
CA LEU A 276 3.57 5.75 -0.60
C LEU A 276 4.85 5.37 -1.37
N SER A 277 6.03 5.55 -0.77
CA SER A 277 7.30 5.22 -1.46
C SER A 277 8.03 4.00 -0.91
N SER A 278 7.55 3.41 0.18
CA SER A 278 8.20 2.32 0.91
C SER A 278 9.66 2.62 1.32
N LYS A 279 9.99 3.90 1.55
CA LYS A 279 11.32 4.35 2.01
C LYS A 279 11.23 4.88 3.43
N VAL A 280 12.29 4.69 4.22
CA VAL A 280 12.44 5.40 5.49
C VAL A 280 12.75 6.85 5.18
N GLU A 281 11.91 7.76 5.66
CA GLU A 281 11.99 9.20 5.39
C GLU A 281 11.79 10.03 6.66
N THR A 282 12.01 11.34 6.57
CA THR A 282 11.82 12.24 7.69
C THR A 282 10.33 12.56 7.77
N LYS A 283 9.67 12.08 8.81
CA LYS A 283 8.27 12.36 9.08
C LYS A 283 8.16 13.47 10.11
N HIS A 284 7.31 14.46 9.83
CA HIS A 284 6.94 15.53 10.75
C HIS A 284 5.48 15.33 11.14
N THR A 285 5.26 14.85 12.36
CA THR A 285 3.91 14.57 12.85
C THR A 285 3.39 15.72 13.70
N TYR A 286 2.28 16.30 13.27
CA TYR A 286 1.45 17.14 14.11
C TYR A 286 0.59 16.25 15.00
N TYR A 287 0.53 16.56 16.29
CA TYR A 287 -0.33 15.84 17.22
C TYR A 287 -1.12 16.80 18.11
N ARG A 288 -2.27 16.33 18.58
CA ARG A 288 -3.09 16.99 19.61
C ARG A 288 -3.70 15.96 20.54
N VAL A 289 -3.86 16.34 21.80
CA VAL A 289 -4.50 15.55 22.85
C VAL A 289 -5.94 16.01 23.03
N ILE A 290 -6.87 15.05 23.06
CA ILE A 290 -8.27 15.25 23.42
C ILE A 290 -8.79 14.01 24.14
N ASP A 291 -9.52 14.18 25.24
CA ASP A 291 -10.17 13.08 25.97
C ASP A 291 -9.29 11.84 26.17
N ASN A 292 -8.09 12.06 26.72
CA ASN A 292 -7.07 11.04 26.99
C ASN A 292 -6.53 10.33 25.71
N LYS A 293 -6.63 10.95 24.54
CA LYS A 293 -6.11 10.43 23.27
C LYS A 293 -5.18 11.41 22.61
N LEU A 294 -4.01 10.95 22.21
CA LEU A 294 -3.13 11.63 21.28
C LEU A 294 -3.57 11.23 19.87
N VAL A 295 -4.05 12.20 19.09
CA VAL A 295 -4.36 12.04 17.66
C VAL A 295 -3.22 12.69 16.87
N GLY A 296 -2.63 11.94 15.94
CA GLY A 296 -1.48 12.38 15.16
C GLY A 296 -1.67 12.19 13.65
N VAL A 297 -1.18 13.15 12.87
CA VAL A 297 -1.04 13.07 11.41
C VAL A 297 0.31 13.69 11.04
N GLY A 298 1.06 13.04 10.16
CA GLY A 298 2.35 13.56 9.72
C GLY A 298 2.55 13.54 8.23
N TYR A 299 3.40 14.46 7.77
CA TYR A 299 3.86 14.55 6.38
C TYR A 299 5.34 14.19 6.29
N TYR A 300 5.79 13.82 5.10
CA TYR A 300 7.15 13.37 4.88
C TYR A 300 7.97 14.37 4.07
N THR A 301 9.24 14.48 4.40
CA THR A 301 10.25 15.20 3.63
C THR A 301 11.37 14.25 3.23
N LYS A 302 11.89 14.44 2.01
CA LYS A 302 13.07 13.71 1.53
C LYS A 302 14.22 13.97 2.51
N SER A 303 14.95 12.92 2.90
CA SER A 303 16.22 13.10 3.60
C SER A 303 17.15 13.89 2.68
N ASN A 304 17.62 15.05 3.11
CA ASN A 304 18.82 15.61 2.52
C ASN A 304 19.99 14.75 3.01
N ASN A 305 20.56 13.92 2.14
CA ASN A 305 21.89 13.38 2.38
C ASN A 305 22.88 14.54 2.28
N THR A 306 23.19 15.16 3.42
CA THR A 306 24.42 15.96 3.60
C THR A 306 25.60 15.04 3.83
#